data_AF-A0AAN7HBL9-F1
#
_entry.id   AF-A0AAN7HBL9-F1
#
_cell.length_a   1.000
_cell.length_b   1.000
_cell.length_c   1.000
_cell.angle_alpha   90.00
_cell.angle_beta   90.00
_cell.angle_gamma   90.00
#
_symmetry.space_group_name_H-M   'P 1'
#
loop_
_entity.id
_entity.type
_entity.pdbx_description
1 polymer ?
#
loop_
_entity_poly.entity_id
_entity_poly.type
_entity_poly.pdbx_seq_one_letter_code
_entity_poly.pdbx_strand_id
1 'polypeptide(L)'
;MSDHRTTASVTTPSDSEKSNVAAPSSSVPSYPGASHTPVCGCCLAYQAVKNRERVRKALILVHDHVSTTNKDGNSVKSDFQSILIGLTDVCTVYEDAERMLIRAAGNTVPNELKQSAAKLAASSIAAAGRQLDALSGVILELQGAAASKPDGAQQETEQ
;
A
#
# COMPACT_ATOMS: atom_id res chain seq x y z
N MET A 1 44.00 53.61 -30.58
CA MET A 1 42.54 53.42 -30.64
C MET A 1 42.26 52.16 -29.83
N SER A 2 42.12 52.29 -28.50
CA SER A 2 40.85 52.57 -27.79
C SER A 2 39.99 51.29 -27.73
N ASP A 3 39.58 50.69 -26.61
CA ASP A 3 39.60 51.07 -25.19
C ASP A 3 39.44 49.83 -24.27
N HIS A 4 39.87 50.00 -23.02
CA HIS A 4 39.60 49.19 -21.83
C HIS A 4 38.12 49.25 -21.37
N ARG A 5 37.64 48.19 -20.69
CA ARG A 5 36.81 48.22 -19.44
C ARG A 5 36.53 46.78 -18.97
N THR A 6 36.92 46.28 -17.78
CA THR A 6 36.77 46.71 -16.37
C THR A 6 35.45 46.27 -15.72
N THR A 7 35.57 45.20 -14.92
CA THR A 7 34.95 44.83 -13.63
C THR A 7 33.45 45.06 -13.34
N ALA A 8 32.83 44.03 -12.73
CA ALA A 8 32.13 44.18 -11.45
C ALA A 8 32.02 42.83 -10.71
N SER A 9 32.79 42.69 -9.64
CA SER A 9 32.43 41.85 -8.48
C SER A 9 31.52 42.67 -7.58
N VAL A 10 30.42 42.08 -7.08
CA VAL A 10 29.74 42.58 -5.88
C VAL A 10 29.40 41.40 -4.98
N THR A 11 29.90 41.51 -3.76
CA THR A 11 29.80 40.58 -2.64
C THR A 11 28.79 41.14 -1.63
N THR A 12 27.78 40.33 -1.26
CA THR A 12 26.97 40.21 0.00
C THR A 12 26.36 41.47 0.69
N PRO A 13 25.27 41.34 1.49
CA PRO A 13 25.31 40.80 2.87
C PRO A 13 24.11 39.94 3.33
N SER A 14 24.33 39.24 4.45
CA SER A 14 23.37 38.62 5.38
C SER A 14 22.24 39.57 5.83
N ASP A 15 21.04 39.07 6.15
CA ASP A 15 20.65 38.73 7.53
C ASP A 15 19.18 38.23 7.64
N SER A 16 18.93 37.64 8.80
CA SER A 16 17.77 36.89 9.29
C SER A 16 16.49 37.72 9.41
N GLU A 17 15.31 37.13 9.17
CA GLU A 17 14.15 37.40 10.05
C GLU A 17 13.06 36.32 10.03
N LYS A 18 12.61 36.04 11.25
CA LYS A 18 11.53 35.13 11.68
C LYS A 18 10.18 35.60 11.13
N SER A 19 9.33 34.66 10.70
CA SER A 19 7.88 34.87 10.77
C SER A 19 7.21 33.62 11.33
N ASN A 20 6.90 33.70 12.63
CA ASN A 20 5.96 32.85 13.33
C ASN A 20 4.55 33.11 12.79
N VAL A 21 3.89 32.08 12.26
CA VAL A 21 2.42 32.03 12.25
C VAL A 21 2.01 30.80 13.04
N ALA A 22 1.39 31.06 14.18
CA ALA A 22 0.83 30.06 15.07
C ALA A 22 -0.62 29.70 14.66
N ALA A 23 -0.96 28.44 14.94
CA ALA A 23 -2.28 27.85 15.17
C ALA A 23 -3.13 27.43 13.93
N PRO A 24 -3.98 26.37 14.05
CA PRO A 24 -4.39 25.67 15.27
C PRO A 24 -4.01 24.19 15.35
N SER A 25 -3.85 23.76 16.60
CA SER A 25 -3.96 22.38 17.05
C SER A 25 -5.27 21.74 16.57
N SER A 26 -5.19 20.78 15.66
CA SER A 26 -6.19 19.72 15.55
C SER A 26 -5.55 18.42 16.00
N SER A 27 -5.70 18.13 17.28
CA SER A 27 -5.56 16.79 17.84
C SER A 27 -6.53 15.85 17.14
N VAL A 28 -6.03 15.06 16.19
CA VAL A 28 -6.74 13.93 15.61
C VAL A 28 -6.15 12.65 16.22
N PRO A 29 -6.96 11.70 16.71
CA PRO A 29 -6.46 10.50 17.36
C PRO A 29 -5.59 9.68 16.39
N SER A 30 -4.32 9.49 16.72
CA SER A 30 -3.42 8.61 15.99
C SER A 30 -3.87 7.15 16.15
N TYR A 31 -4.55 6.62 15.14
CA TYR A 31 -4.53 5.19 14.87
C TYR A 31 -3.16 4.80 14.29
N PRO A 32 -2.56 3.67 14.70
CA PRO A 32 -1.25 3.24 14.22
C PRO A 32 -1.40 2.67 12.81
N GLY A 33 -1.44 3.54 11.80
CA GLY A 33 -1.54 3.10 10.41
C GLY A 33 -1.40 4.16 9.31
N ALA A 34 -1.55 5.46 9.60
CA ALA A 34 -1.81 6.44 8.53
C ALA A 34 -1.03 7.78 8.65
N SER A 35 0.26 7.79 9.00
CA SER A 35 0.98 9.08 9.18
C SER A 35 2.30 9.25 8.43
N HIS A 36 2.60 8.45 7.40
CA HIS A 36 3.74 8.75 6.53
C HIS A 36 3.39 8.43 5.08
N THR A 37 3.03 9.46 4.31
CA THR A 37 3.16 9.39 2.85
C THR A 37 4.65 9.15 2.55
N PRO A 38 5.04 8.05 1.91
CA PRO A 38 6.44 7.77 1.62
C PRO A 38 6.99 8.87 0.71
N VAL A 39 7.92 9.67 1.25
CA VAL A 39 8.52 10.82 0.55
C VAL A 39 9.66 10.38 -0.38
N CYS A 40 10.12 9.13 -0.24
CA CYS A 40 11.32 8.63 -0.89
C CYS A 40 11.08 7.30 -1.64
N GLY A 41 11.85 7.06 -2.71
CA GLY A 41 11.78 5.81 -3.47
C GLY A 41 12.04 4.56 -2.63
N CYS A 42 12.97 4.63 -1.66
CA CYS A 42 13.25 3.55 -0.72
C CYS A 42 12.06 3.24 0.20
N CYS A 43 11.30 4.28 0.58
CA CYS A 43 10.13 4.22 1.44
C CYS A 43 8.96 3.54 0.69
N LEU A 44 8.81 3.84 -0.60
CA LEU A 44 7.85 3.17 -1.48
C LEU A 44 8.20 1.69 -1.68
N ALA A 45 9.48 1.38 -1.89
CA ALA A 45 9.95 -0.01 -1.99
C ALA A 45 9.69 -0.79 -0.70
N TYR A 46 10.00 -0.20 0.47
CA TYR A 46 9.68 -0.80 1.77
C TYR A 46 8.17 -1.03 1.96
N GLN A 47 7.34 -0.07 1.55
CA GLN A 47 5.88 -0.22 1.61
C GLN A 47 5.38 -1.34 0.71
N ALA A 48 5.92 -1.48 -0.51
CA ALA A 48 5.60 -2.59 -1.40
C ALA A 48 5.95 -3.94 -0.77
N VAL A 49 7.15 -4.08 -0.18
CA VAL A 49 7.57 -5.31 0.54
C VAL A 49 6.66 -5.60 1.73
N LYS A 50 6.34 -4.59 2.54
CA LYS A 50 5.43 -4.75 3.69
C LYS A 50 4.04 -5.21 3.24
N ASN A 51 3.54 -4.67 2.14
CA ASN A 51 2.23 -5.07 1.61
C ASN A 51 2.24 -6.47 1.00
N ARG A 52 3.35 -6.93 0.38
CA ARG A 52 3.50 -8.33 -0.02
C ARG A 52 3.38 -9.29 1.16
N GLU A 53 3.96 -8.94 2.31
CA GLU A 53 3.82 -9.77 3.52
C GLU A 53 2.36 -9.81 4.01
N ARG A 54 1.60 -8.72 3.85
CA ARG A 54 0.16 -8.72 4.12
C ARG A 54 -0.60 -9.65 3.17
N VAL A 55 -0.25 -9.67 1.87
CA VAL A 55 -0.83 -10.62 0.90
C VAL A 55 -0.51 -12.06 1.30
N ARG A 56 0.73 -12.36 1.70
CA ARG A 56 1.13 -13.70 2.16
C ARG A 56 0.28 -14.17 3.34
N LYS A 57 0.03 -13.28 4.31
CA LYS A 57 -0.85 -13.58 5.45
C LYS A 57 -2.29 -13.83 5.01
N ALA A 58 -2.83 -13.03 4.09
CA ALA A 58 -4.17 -13.23 3.54
C ALA A 58 -4.30 -14.58 2.81
N LEU A 59 -3.27 -14.99 2.05
CA LEU A 59 -3.23 -16.29 1.37
C LEU A 59 -3.27 -17.46 2.35
N ILE A 60 -2.54 -17.38 3.47
CA ILE A 60 -2.60 -18.41 4.53
C ILE A 60 -4.01 -18.52 5.09
N LEU A 61 -4.64 -17.39 5.42
CA LEU A 61 -6.01 -17.37 5.95
C LEU A 61 -7.02 -17.99 4.97
N VAL A 62 -6.87 -17.70 3.68
CA VAL A 62 -7.70 -18.31 2.62
C VAL A 62 -7.46 -19.81 2.54
N HIS A 63 -6.21 -20.26 2.54
CA HIS A 63 -5.85 -21.67 2.46
C HIS A 63 -6.35 -22.48 3.68
N ASP A 64 -6.20 -21.93 4.89
CA ASP A 64 -6.67 -22.56 6.13
C ASP A 64 -8.20 -22.67 6.12
N HIS A 65 -8.90 -21.66 5.62
CA HIS A 65 -10.36 -21.70 5.51
C HIS A 65 -10.83 -22.74 4.49
N VAL A 66 -10.23 -22.77 3.29
CA VAL A 66 -10.53 -23.79 2.27
C VAL A 66 -10.32 -25.21 2.81
N SER A 67 -9.24 -25.42 3.58
CA SER A 67 -8.89 -26.72 4.16
C SER A 67 -9.85 -27.17 5.28
N THR A 68 -10.53 -26.23 5.93
CA THR A 68 -11.48 -26.51 7.04
C THR A 68 -12.94 -26.53 6.57
N THR A 69 -13.28 -25.83 5.48
CA THR A 69 -14.62 -25.88 4.90
C THR A 69 -14.82 -27.12 4.02
N ASN A 70 -15.33 -28.19 4.62
CA ASN A 70 -15.82 -29.41 3.94
C ASN A 70 -17.15 -29.20 3.17
N LYS A 71 -17.43 -28.00 2.66
CA LYS A 71 -18.73 -27.69 2.04
C LYS A 71 -18.66 -27.80 0.51
N ASP A 72 -19.43 -28.74 -0.01
CA ASP A 72 -19.74 -28.97 -1.43
C ASP A 72 -20.56 -27.81 -2.04
N GLY A 73 -19.99 -26.60 -2.06
CA GLY A 73 -20.59 -25.43 -2.67
C GLY A 73 -19.70 -24.88 -3.78
N ASN A 74 -20.12 -25.03 -5.04
CA ASN A 74 -19.45 -24.40 -6.19
C ASN A 74 -19.30 -22.87 -6.01
N SER A 75 -20.20 -22.21 -5.28
CA SER A 75 -20.12 -20.76 -5.02
C SER A 75 -18.94 -20.39 -4.13
N VAL A 76 -18.74 -21.08 -3.00
CA VAL A 76 -17.64 -20.82 -2.06
C VAL A 76 -16.29 -21.01 -2.74
N LYS A 77 -16.16 -22.05 -3.57
CA LYS A 77 -14.97 -22.28 -4.40
C LYS A 77 -14.73 -21.13 -5.39
N SER A 78 -15.79 -20.58 -6.00
CA SER A 78 -15.67 -19.44 -6.92
C SER A 78 -15.25 -18.15 -6.20
N ASP A 79 -15.77 -17.91 -5.00
CA ASP A 79 -15.41 -16.75 -4.19
C ASP A 79 -13.93 -16.83 -3.77
N PHE A 80 -13.47 -18.02 -3.39
CA PHE A 80 -12.04 -18.25 -3.10
C PHE A 80 -11.15 -18.07 -4.32
N GLN A 81 -11.54 -18.57 -5.49
CA GLN A 81 -10.79 -18.34 -6.71
C GLN A 81 -10.72 -16.84 -7.05
N SER A 82 -11.83 -16.12 -6.90
CA SER A 82 -11.86 -14.66 -7.09
C SER A 82 -10.90 -13.94 -6.13
N ILE A 83 -10.89 -14.32 -4.85
CA ILE A 83 -9.97 -13.77 -3.85
C ILE A 83 -8.52 -14.09 -4.20
N LEU A 84 -8.20 -15.32 -4.61
CA LEU A 84 -6.84 -15.72 -5.00
C LEU A 84 -6.35 -14.94 -6.22
N ILE A 85 -7.20 -14.76 -7.23
CA ILE A 85 -6.89 -13.94 -8.41
C ILE A 85 -6.61 -12.50 -7.96
N GLY A 86 -7.51 -11.91 -7.17
CA GLY A 86 -7.35 -10.54 -6.67
C GLY A 86 -6.08 -10.34 -5.83
N LEU A 87 -5.71 -11.31 -4.99
CA LEU A 87 -4.45 -11.26 -4.22
C LEU A 87 -3.22 -11.39 -5.12
N THR A 88 -3.32 -12.19 -6.19
CA THR A 88 -2.25 -12.33 -7.19
C THR A 88 -2.05 -11.01 -7.94
N ASP A 89 -3.13 -10.37 -8.40
CA ASP A 89 -3.08 -9.08 -9.09
C ASP A 89 -2.43 -8.01 -8.23
N VAL A 90 -2.82 -7.92 -6.95
CA VAL A 90 -2.23 -7.00 -5.97
C VAL A 90 -0.72 -7.24 -5.82
N CYS A 91 -0.30 -8.51 -5.73
CA CYS A 91 1.12 -8.88 -5.66
C CYS A 91 1.87 -8.41 -6.91
N THR A 92 1.34 -8.67 -8.11
CA THR A 92 1.94 -8.24 -9.38
C THR A 92 2.12 -6.73 -9.43
N VAL A 93 1.13 -5.94 -8.99
CA VAL A 93 1.24 -4.47 -8.94
C VAL A 93 2.36 -4.02 -8.01
N TYR A 94 2.56 -4.66 -6.85
CA TYR A 94 3.69 -4.35 -5.97
C TYR A 94 5.04 -4.71 -6.61
N GLU A 95 5.13 -5.84 -7.31
CA GLU A 95 6.36 -6.20 -8.04
C GLU A 95 6.69 -5.20 -9.14
N ASP A 96 5.69 -4.78 -9.91
CA ASP A 96 5.87 -3.84 -11.01
C ASP A 96 6.27 -2.46 -10.52
N ALA A 97 5.67 -2.00 -9.42
CA ALA A 97 6.06 -0.75 -8.76
C ALA A 97 7.51 -0.80 -8.25
N GLU A 98 7.93 -1.92 -7.64
CA GLU A 98 9.30 -2.14 -7.19
C GLU A 98 10.29 -2.14 -8.38
N ARG A 99 10.02 -2.91 -9.44
CA ARG A 99 10.86 -2.95 -10.65
C ARG A 99 10.94 -1.59 -11.31
N MET A 100 9.86 -0.82 -11.32
CA MET A 100 9.83 0.56 -11.84
C MET A 100 10.75 1.47 -11.04
N LEU A 101 10.70 1.42 -9.71
CA LEU A 101 11.56 2.21 -8.82
C LEU A 101 13.05 1.82 -8.96
N ILE A 102 13.35 0.52 -9.07
CA ILE A 102 14.72 0.04 -9.28
C ILE A 102 15.29 0.56 -10.60
N ARG A 103 14.51 0.49 -11.69
CA ARG A 103 14.92 1.04 -12.99
C ARG A 103 15.15 2.56 -12.93
N ALA A 104 14.29 3.28 -12.22
CA ALA A 104 14.41 4.71 -12.04
C ALA A 104 15.60 5.10 -11.14
N ALA A 105 16.09 4.22 -10.27
CA ALA A 105 17.22 4.50 -9.39
C ALA A 105 18.57 4.63 -10.12
N GLY A 106 18.65 4.24 -11.40
CA GLY A 106 19.87 4.34 -12.20
C GLY A 106 20.41 5.77 -12.32
N ASN A 107 21.74 5.92 -12.22
CA ASN A 107 22.41 7.23 -12.32
C ASN A 107 22.29 7.88 -13.71
N THR A 108 21.95 7.10 -14.73
CA THR A 108 21.76 7.54 -16.12
C THR A 108 20.35 8.07 -16.41
N VAL A 109 19.41 7.88 -15.48
CA VAL A 109 18.01 8.32 -15.66
C VAL A 109 17.87 9.79 -15.26
N PRO A 110 17.30 10.65 -16.13
CA PRO A 110 16.97 12.03 -15.80
C PRO A 110 16.08 12.15 -14.54
N ASN A 111 16.33 13.15 -13.70
CA ASN A 111 15.59 13.35 -12.44
C ASN A 111 14.07 13.50 -12.63
N GLU A 112 13.62 14.10 -13.74
CA GLU A 112 12.20 14.23 -14.06
C GLU A 112 11.53 12.86 -14.28
N LEU A 113 12.23 11.93 -14.93
CA LEU A 113 11.77 10.56 -15.12
C LEU A 113 11.79 9.78 -13.81
N LYS A 114 12.78 10.02 -12.93
CA LYS A 114 12.80 9.46 -11.57
C LYS A 114 11.58 9.89 -10.76
N GLN A 115 11.26 11.18 -10.82
CA GLN A 115 10.12 11.74 -10.10
C GLN A 115 8.79 11.23 -10.67
N SER A 116 8.69 11.10 -11.99
CA SER A 116 7.50 10.56 -12.66
C SER A 116 7.28 9.09 -12.32
N ALA A 117 8.34 8.28 -12.35
CA ALA A 117 8.31 6.87 -11.93
C ALA A 117 7.92 6.72 -10.46
N ALA A 118 8.46 7.57 -9.58
CA ALA A 118 8.10 7.56 -8.16
C ALA A 118 6.63 7.91 -7.92
N LYS A 119 6.09 8.93 -8.61
CA LYS A 119 4.67 9.31 -8.52
C LYS A 119 3.76 8.19 -9.02
N LEU A 120 4.10 7.57 -10.15
CA LEU A 120 3.32 6.47 -10.71
C LEU A 120 3.34 5.25 -9.77
N ALA A 121 4.52 4.84 -9.30
CA ALA A 121 4.66 3.76 -8.33
C ALA A 121 3.86 4.02 -7.05
N ALA A 122 3.89 5.25 -6.52
CA ALA A 122 3.10 5.64 -5.35
C ALA A 122 1.60 5.49 -5.58
N SER A 123 1.09 5.94 -6.73
CA SER A 123 -0.32 5.80 -7.09
C SER A 123 -0.71 4.32 -7.22
N SER A 124 0.11 3.50 -7.89
CA SER A 124 -0.14 2.07 -8.06
C SER A 124 -0.14 1.32 -6.73
N ILE A 125 0.85 1.59 -5.87
CA ILE A 125 0.93 1.01 -4.52
C ILE A 125 -0.29 1.38 -3.69
N ALA A 126 -0.74 2.64 -3.76
CA ALA A 126 -1.93 3.10 -3.03
C ALA A 126 -3.22 2.43 -3.53
N ALA A 127 -3.36 2.26 -4.85
CA ALA A 127 -4.50 1.56 -5.44
C ALA A 127 -4.53 0.08 -5.06
N ALA A 128 -3.40 -0.62 -5.18
CA ALA A 128 -3.24 -2.01 -4.76
C ALA A 128 -3.48 -2.18 -3.25
N GLY A 129 -3.09 -1.20 -2.43
CA GLY A 129 -3.37 -1.17 -1.00
C GLY A 129 -4.86 -1.18 -0.69
N ARG A 130 -5.64 -0.32 -1.36
CA ARG A 130 -7.10 -0.29 -1.21
C ARG A 130 -7.77 -1.58 -1.66
N GLN A 131 -7.29 -2.17 -2.76
CA GLN A 131 -7.79 -3.47 -3.23
C GLN A 131 -7.50 -4.59 -2.21
N LEU A 132 -6.30 -4.59 -1.62
CA LEU A 132 -5.95 -5.52 -0.55
C LEU A 132 -6.83 -5.36 0.68
N ASP A 133 -7.13 -4.12 1.08
CA ASP A 133 -8.02 -3.85 2.22
C ASP A 133 -9.44 -4.35 1.94
N ALA A 134 -9.96 -4.16 0.72
CA ALA A 134 -11.27 -4.69 0.30
C ALA A 134 -11.29 -6.23 0.33
N LEU A 135 -10.27 -6.89 -0.25
CA LEU A 135 -10.16 -8.35 -0.24
C LEU A 135 -10.02 -8.90 1.19
N SER A 136 -9.31 -8.20 2.07
CA SER A 136 -9.19 -8.57 3.48
C SER A 136 -10.55 -8.51 4.19
N GLY A 137 -11.39 -7.52 3.86
CA GLY A 137 -12.77 -7.44 4.35
C GLY A 137 -13.60 -8.66 3.96
N VAL A 138 -13.56 -9.04 2.68
CA VAL A 138 -14.28 -10.23 2.17
C VAL A 138 -13.81 -11.52 2.85
N ILE A 139 -12.49 -11.69 3.06
CA ILE A 139 -11.94 -12.87 3.75
C ILE A 139 -12.47 -12.95 5.19
N LEU A 140 -12.52 -11.83 5.91
CA LEU A 140 -13.05 -11.78 7.27
C LEU A 140 -14.55 -12.09 7.33
N GLU A 141 -15.34 -11.61 6.36
CA GLU A 141 -16.76 -11.94 6.25
C GLU A 141 -16.99 -13.44 6.01
N LEU A 142 -16.20 -14.07 5.13
CA LEU A 142 -16.25 -15.51 4.90
C LEU A 142 -15.91 -16.30 6.17
N GLN A 143 -14.94 -15.84 6.97
CA GLN A 143 -14.61 -16.44 8.27
C GLN A 143 -15.74 -16.29 9.30
N GLY A 144 -16.35 -15.10 9.38
CA GLY A 144 -17.47 -14.84 10.28
C GLY A 144 -18.72 -15.65 9.95
N ALA A 145 -19.05 -15.78 8.65
CA ALA A 145 -20.17 -16.58 8.18
C ALA A 145 -20.00 -18.09 8.43
N ALA A 146 -18.76 -18.59 8.49
CA ALA A 146 -18.47 -19.97 8.87
C ALA A 146 -18.64 -20.23 10.38
N ALA A 147 -18.35 -19.24 11.23
CA ALA A 147 -18.46 -19.33 12.69
C ALA A 147 -19.91 -19.17 13.20
N SER A 148 -20.81 -18.58 12.41
CA SER A 148 -22.19 -18.28 12.81
C SER A 148 -23.21 -19.38 12.53
N LYS A 149 -22.79 -20.61 12.19
CA LYS A 149 -23.68 -21.79 12.22
C LYS A 149 -23.46 -22.54 13.53
N PRO A 150 -24.20 -22.23 14.61
CA PRO A 150 -24.29 -23.16 15.72
C PRO A 150 -24.93 -24.45 15.22
N ASP A 151 -24.39 -25.57 15.69
CA ASP A 151 -25.00 -26.88 15.67
C ASP A 151 -26.51 -26.75 15.87
N GLY A 152 -27.26 -27.07 14.82
CA GLY A 152 -28.63 -27.53 14.98
C GLY A 152 -28.54 -28.88 15.68
N ALA A 153 -28.37 -28.82 17.00
CA ALA A 153 -28.40 -29.97 17.87
C ALA A 153 -29.66 -30.77 17.54
N GLN A 154 -29.42 -32.01 17.16
CA GLN A 154 -30.38 -33.09 17.26
C GLN A 154 -31.05 -33.00 18.63
N GLN A 155 -32.36 -32.83 18.67
CA GLN A 155 -33.15 -33.44 19.73
C GLN A 155 -33.87 -34.63 19.11
N GLU A 156 -33.33 -35.79 19.48
CA GLU A 156 -33.93 -37.10 19.39
C GLU A 156 -35.31 -37.11 20.09
N THR A 157 -36.24 -37.79 19.43
CA THR A 157 -37.32 -38.65 19.96
C THR A 157 -37.65 -38.58 21.46
N GLU A 158 -38.93 -38.38 21.80
CA GLU A 158 -39.75 -39.42 22.47
C GLU A 158 -41.25 -39.04 22.60
N GLN A 159 -42.08 -40.04 22.29
CA GLN A 159 -43.54 -40.21 22.51
C GLN A 159 -44.53 -39.66 21.47
#